data_AF-A0A971CRK0-F1
#
_entry.id   AF-A0A971CRK0-F1
#
_cell.length_a   1.000
_cell.length_b   1.000
_cell.length_c   1.000
_cell.angle_alpha   90.00
_cell.angle_beta   90.00
_cell.angle_gamma   90.00
#
_symmetry.space_group_name_H-M   'P 1'
#
loop_
_entity.id
_entity.type
_entity.pdbx_description
1 polymer ?
#
loop_
_entity_poly.entity_id
_entity_poly.type
_entity_poly.pdbx_seq_one_letter_code
_entity_poly.pdbx_strand_id
1 'polypeptide(L)' 'MVTVLSDKQTFGFNDLFEVVYENLKARNAVSGGEEMLRLRAYEKLQNLVTRGLVEKNGKVYRGLENIQDAASPPVAT' A
#
# COMPACT_ATOMS: atom_id res chain seq x y z
N MET A 1 0.58 -0.07 -4.05
CA MET A 1 0.22 0.59 -2.78
C MET A 1 0.83 1.97 -2.66
N VAL A 2 2.16 2.14 -2.60
CA VAL A 2 2.82 3.48 -2.55
C VAL A 2 2.34 4.39 -3.69
N THR A 3 2.36 3.90 -4.93
CA THR A 3 1.86 4.65 -6.10
C THR A 3 0.39 5.09 -5.96
N VAL A 4 -0.48 4.19 -5.47
CA VAL A 4 -1.91 4.47 -5.31
C VAL A 4 -2.15 5.52 -4.22
N LEU A 5 -1.43 5.41 -3.10
CA LEU A 5 -1.53 6.35 -1.98
C LEU A 5 -0.82 7.70 -2.26
N SER A 6 0.04 7.77 -3.28
CA SER A 6 0.71 9.01 -3.69
C SER A 6 -0.23 10.01 -4.35
N ASP A 7 -1.41 9.56 -4.80
CA ASP A 7 -2.45 10.40 -5.43
C ASP A 7 -3.16 11.34 -4.43
N LYS A 8 -2.68 11.42 -3.17
CA LYS A 8 -3.22 12.19 -2.04
C LYS A 8 -4.70 11.90 -1.70
N GLN A 9 -5.32 10.90 -2.34
CA GLN A 9 -6.66 10.42 -2.03
C GLN A 9 -6.69 9.57 -0.74
N THR A 10 -7.85 9.55 -0.09
CA THR A 10 -8.16 8.67 1.05
C THR A 10 -8.85 7.41 0.57
N PHE A 11 -8.34 6.24 0.97
CA PHE A 11 -8.90 4.95 0.58
C PHE A 11 -9.30 4.13 1.80
N GLY A 12 -10.43 3.43 1.71
CA GLY A 12 -10.69 2.28 2.56
C GLY A 12 -9.73 1.12 2.22
N PHE A 13 -9.47 0.22 3.17
CA PHE A 13 -8.55 -0.91 2.91
C PHE A 13 -9.01 -1.78 1.72
N ASN A 14 -10.32 -2.03 1.60
CA ASN A 14 -10.85 -2.85 0.51
C ASN A 14 -10.65 -2.18 -0.84
N ASP A 15 -11.04 -0.92 -1.00
CA ASP A 15 -10.82 -0.15 -2.24
C ASP A 15 -9.33 -0.06 -2.59
N LEU A 16 -8.48 0.21 -1.60
CA LEU A 16 -7.04 0.26 -1.79
C LEU A 16 -6.49 -1.09 -2.26
N PHE A 17 -6.96 -2.19 -1.66
CA PHE A 17 -6.55 -3.53 -2.03
C PHE A 17 -6.98 -3.87 -3.45
N GLU A 18 -8.22 -3.58 -3.82
CA GLU A 18 -8.75 -3.83 -5.17
C GLU A 18 -7.93 -3.11 -6.24
N VAL A 19 -7.64 -1.82 -6.05
CA VAL A 19 -6.79 -1.05 -6.98
C VAL A 19 -5.38 -1.64 -7.06
N VAL A 20 -4.78 -2.04 -5.92
CA VAL A 20 -3.46 -2.67 -5.91
C VAL A 20 -3.47 -4.03 -6.61
N TYR A 21 -4.52 -4.81 -6.40
CA TYR A 21 -4.68 -6.14 -6.98
C TYR A 21 -4.85 -6.07 -8.49
N GLU A 22 -5.70 -5.19 -9.00
CA GLU A 22 -5.87 -4.96 -10.44
C GLU A 22 -4.57 -4.46 -11.08
N ASN A 23 -3.82 -3.58 -10.41
CA ASN A 23 -2.49 -3.16 -10.88
C ASN A 23 -1.48 -4.32 -10.95
N LEU A 24 -1.52 -5.27 -10.02
CA LEU A 24 -0.65 -6.45 -10.05
C LEU A 24 -1.09 -7.43 -11.15
N LYS A 25 -2.39 -7.61 -11.33
CA LYS A 25 -2.98 -8.46 -12.36
C LYS A 25 -2.64 -7.96 -13.76
N ALA A 26 -2.78 -6.66 -14.00
CA ALA A 26 -2.37 -5.99 -15.23
C ALA A 26 -0.87 -6.18 -15.54
N ARG A 27 -0.04 -6.36 -14.51
CA ARG A 27 1.41 -6.58 -14.63
C ARG A 27 1.82 -8.05 -14.59
N ASN A 28 0.86 -9.00 -14.60
CA ASN A 28 1.10 -10.44 -14.43
C ASN A 28 1.96 -10.77 -13.19
N ALA A 29 1.84 -9.97 -12.12
CA ALA A 29 2.64 -10.05 -10.90
C ALA A 29 1.87 -10.68 -9.73
N VAL A 30 0.71 -11.28 -9.99
CA VAL A 30 -0.11 -11.97 -8.99
C VAL A 30 0.47 -13.36 -8.76
N SER A 31 0.89 -13.65 -7.52
CA SER A 31 1.39 -14.96 -7.11
C SER A 31 0.92 -15.28 -5.69
N GLY A 32 0.45 -16.52 -5.45
CA GLY A 32 0.00 -16.98 -4.12
C GLY A 32 -1.50 -16.80 -3.81
N GLY A 33 -2.33 -16.40 -4.78
CA GLY A 33 -3.77 -16.22 -4.58
C GLY A 33 -4.15 -14.92 -3.87
N GLU A 34 -5.42 -14.52 -4.00
CA GLU A 34 -5.94 -13.23 -3.52
C GLU A 34 -5.79 -13.06 -2.00
N GLU A 35 -6.07 -14.10 -1.22
CA GLU A 35 -5.99 -14.07 0.25
C GLU A 35 -4.56 -13.74 0.75
N MET A 36 -3.53 -14.39 0.20
CA MET A 36 -2.14 -14.12 0.59
C MET A 36 -1.71 -12.70 0.20
N LEU A 37 -2.16 -12.22 -0.97
CA LEU A 37 -1.92 -10.85 -1.41
C LEU A 37 -2.58 -9.84 -0.47
N ARG A 38 -3.78 -10.15 0.01
CA ARG A 38 -4.51 -9.31 0.95
C ARG A 38 -3.80 -9.17 2.28
N LEU A 39 -3.30 -10.29 2.84
CA LEU A 39 -2.48 -10.29 4.06
C LEU A 39 -1.23 -9.44 3.88
N ARG A 40 -0.45 -9.68 2.81
CA ARG A 40 0.76 -8.91 2.52
C ARG A 40 0.50 -7.42 2.29
N ALA A 41 -0.60 -7.08 1.63
CA ALA A 41 -1.00 -5.68 1.44
C ALA A 41 -1.35 -5.02 2.78
N TYR A 42 -2.04 -5.73 3.67
CA TYR A 42 -2.36 -5.24 5.00
C TYR A 42 -1.10 -5.01 5.85
N GLU A 43 -0.19 -5.98 5.88
CA GLU A 43 1.09 -5.85 6.58
C GLU A 43 1.91 -4.66 6.05
N LYS A 44 1.98 -4.52 4.72
CA LYS A 44 2.66 -3.39 4.09
C LYS A 44 2.00 -2.06 4.49
N LEU A 45 0.68 -1.99 4.51
CA LEU A 45 -0.06 -0.80 4.94
C LEU A 45 0.23 -0.45 6.39
N GLN A 46 0.21 -1.43 7.29
CA GLN A 46 0.53 -1.20 8.69
C GLN A 46 1.97 -0.68 8.85
N ASN A 47 2.94 -1.26 8.16
CA ASN A 47 4.31 -0.78 8.18
C ASN A 47 4.43 0.68 7.70
N LEU A 48 3.69 1.07 6.64
CA LEU A 48 3.66 2.46 6.18
C LEU A 48 3.07 3.42 7.21
N VAL A 49 2.02 2.99 7.94
CA VAL A 49 1.43 3.77 9.03
C VAL A 49 2.42 3.92 10.19
N THR A 50 3.07 2.84 10.61
CA THR A 50 4.07 2.87 11.69
C THR A 50 5.26 3.76 11.37
N ARG A 51 5.67 3.83 10.10
CA ARG A 51 6.76 4.70 9.62
C ARG A 51 6.36 6.16 9.48
N GLY A 52 5.10 6.53 9.73
CA GLY A 52 4.61 7.90 9.51
C GLY A 52 4.63 8.31 8.04
N LEU A 53 4.37 7.35 7.13
CA LEU A 53 4.26 7.58 5.68
C LEU A 53 2.81 7.58 5.20
N VAL A 54 1.92 7.02 6.01
CA VAL A 54 0.48 6.94 5.76
C VAL A 54 -0.25 7.35 7.03
N GLU A 55 -1.17 8.30 6.90
CA GLU A 55 -2.08 8.66 7.96
C GLU A 55 -3.29 7.72 7.95
N LYS A 56 -3.68 7.23 9.14
CA LYS A 56 -4.86 6.40 9.32
C LYS A 56 -5.91 7.18 10.12
N ASN A 57 -7.06 7.44 9.50
CA ASN A 57 -8.23 8.03 10.14
C ASN A 57 -9.36 7.00 10.19
N GLY A 58 -9.50 6.30 11.32
CA GLY A 58 -10.48 5.23 11.48
C GLY A 58 -10.22 4.06 10.52
N LYS A 59 -11.07 3.92 9.49
CA LYS A 59 -10.98 2.86 8.46
C LYS A 59 -10.42 3.34 7.12
N VAL A 60 -10.02 4.61 7.02
CA VAL A 60 -9.44 5.19 5.80
C VAL A 60 -7.96 5.53 5.98
N TYR A 61 -7.23 5.46 4.87
CA TYR A 61 -5.79 5.64 4.80
C TYR A 61 -5.44 6.68 3.75
N ARG A 62 -4.50 7.58 4.06
CA ARG A 62 -4.03 8.63 3.16
C ARG A 62 -2.51 8.62 3.11
N GLY A 63 -1.94 8.66 1.91
CA GLY A 63 -0.49 8.83 1.77
C GLY A 63 -0.03 10.23 2.15
N LEU A 64 1.08 10.31 2.87
CA LEU A 64 1.76 11.56 3.21
C LEU A 64 2.78 11.93 2.13
N GLU A 65 3.33 13.14 2.19
CA GLU A 65 4.22 13.66 1.14
C GLU A 65 5.52 12.86 1.01
N ASN A 66 5.98 12.29 2.12
CA ASN A 66 7.14 11.42 2.24
C ASN A 66 6.86 9.94 1.86
N ILE A 67 5.66 9.60 1.37
CA ILE A 67 5.35 8.19 1.07
C ILE A 67 6.26 7.60 -0.02
N GLN A 68 6.87 8.45 -0.87
CA GLN A 68 7.83 8.01 -1.88
C GLN A 68 9.12 7.43 -1.27
N ASP A 69 9.48 7.79 -0.04
CA ASP A 69 10.60 7.20 0.70
C ASP A 69 10.39 5.71 1.02
N ALA A 70 9.15 5.19 0.92
CA ALA A 70 8.90 3.75 0.99
C ALA A 70 9.16 2.99 -0.31
N ALA A 71 9.31 3.68 -1.45
CA ALA A 71 9.63 3.04 -2.73
C ALA A 71 11.13 2.71 -2.83
N SER A 72 11.98 3.38 -2.07
CA SER A 72 13.39 3.00 -1.93
C SER A 72 13.50 1.72 -1.08
N PRO A 73 14.26 0.70 -1.54
CA PRO A 73 14.64 -0.39 -0.65
C PRO A 73 15.39 0.19 0.55
N PRO A 74 15.29 -0.41 1.75
CA PRO A 74 16.16 -0.03 2.84
C PRO A 74 17.60 -0.21 2.32
N VAL A 75 18.35 0.89 2.27
CA VAL A 75 19.79 0.81 2.01
C VAL A 75 20.37 0.00 3.16
N ALA A 76 20.67 -1.27 2.91
CA ALA A 76 21.40 -2.08 3.86
C ALA A 76 22.80 -1.45 3.97
N THR A 77 23.10 -0.90 5.15
CA THR A 77 24.44 -0.45 5.54
C THR A 77 25.13 -1.57 6.28
#